data_AF-A0AAX6GAW3-F1
#
_entry.id   AF-A0AAX6GAW3-F1
#
_cell.length_a   1.000
_cell.length_b   1.000
_cell.length_c   1.000
_cell.angle_alpha   90.00
_cell.angle_beta   90.00
_cell.angle_gamma   90.00
#
_symmetry.space_group_name_H-M   'P 1'
#
loop_
_entity.id
_entity.type
_entity.pdbx_description
1 polymer ?
#
loop_
_entity_poly.entity_id
_entity_poly.type
_entity_poly.pdbx_seq_one_letter_code
_entity_poly.pdbx_strand_id
1 'polypeptide(L)'
;MGGKDADKAASDLEGLLIEEQEGAKEVAEKAKTVTLEVSAKGPGDASTAGSNGQTSTAQPSVQDDEEEGQADGPALDGQPESAKKKKKKNRTKKKKESLAQTDPPSIPVDELFPSGEFPEGETQQYKDDNLWRLTSEEKRELERLEKPMYNAVRRAAEVHRQVRKYMRGLIKPGMLMIDMCETLENTVRKLIKENGLQAGIAFPTGCSLNWVAAHWTPNSGDKTVLQYDDVMKLDFGTQVDGHIIDCAFTVAFNPMFNPLLEASREATNTGIKESGIDVRLCDVGAAIQEVMESYEVEINGKVFQVKSVRNLNGHSIGPYQIHAGKSVPIVKGGEQTKMEEGEFFAIETFASTGKGYVREDLECSHYMKNFDAGHIPLRLPRAKQLLTTINKHFSTLAFCRRYLDRIGESKYLMALKNLCDVGIVQPYPPLCDTKGSYVSQFEHTILLRPTCKEVISRGDDY
;
A
#
# COMPACT_ATOMS: atom_id res chain seq x y z
N MET A 1 23.19 -40.11 -42.34
CA MET A 1 24.09 -39.29 -41.48
C MET A 1 23.23 -38.80 -40.33
N GLY A 2 23.42 -39.29 -39.10
CA GLY A 2 22.50 -38.92 -38.01
C GLY A 2 22.76 -39.58 -36.64
N GLY A 3 24.01 -39.99 -36.39
CA GLY A 3 24.40 -40.67 -35.13
C GLY A 3 25.68 -40.13 -34.50
N LYS A 4 26.14 -38.93 -34.90
CA LYS A 4 27.31 -38.27 -34.30
C LYS A 4 27.00 -36.91 -33.68
N ASP A 5 25.90 -36.28 -34.08
CA ASP A 5 25.50 -34.97 -33.56
C ASP A 5 24.70 -35.08 -32.24
N ALA A 6 24.04 -36.21 -32.00
CA ALA A 6 23.28 -36.47 -30.77
C ALA A 6 24.19 -36.67 -29.53
N ASP A 7 25.25 -37.48 -29.66
CA ASP A 7 26.20 -37.72 -28.56
C ASP A 7 26.95 -36.44 -28.16
N LYS A 8 27.23 -35.56 -29.13
CA LYS A 8 27.85 -34.27 -28.84
C LYS A 8 26.90 -33.35 -28.07
N ALA A 9 25.65 -33.24 -28.49
CA ALA A 9 24.64 -32.44 -27.79
C ALA A 9 24.39 -32.93 -26.35
N ALA A 10 24.46 -34.24 -26.11
CA ALA A 10 24.36 -34.80 -24.76
C ALA A 10 25.58 -34.42 -23.89
N SER A 11 26.80 -34.55 -24.43
CA SER A 11 28.03 -34.16 -23.73
C SER A 11 28.10 -32.67 -23.42
N ASP A 12 27.63 -31.81 -24.33
CA ASP A 12 27.60 -30.36 -24.13
C ASP A 12 26.56 -29.97 -23.05
N LEU A 13 25.46 -30.71 -22.94
CA LEU A 13 24.44 -30.51 -21.88
C LEU A 13 24.92 -30.96 -20.49
N GLU A 14 25.65 -32.07 -20.43
CA GLU A 14 26.21 -32.60 -19.17
C GLU A 14 27.32 -31.71 -18.62
N GLY A 15 28.13 -31.08 -19.49
CA GLY A 15 29.09 -30.04 -19.09
C GLY A 15 28.43 -28.81 -18.46
N LEU A 16 27.36 -28.28 -19.07
CA LEU A 16 26.62 -27.13 -18.54
C LEU A 16 26.00 -27.41 -17.15
N LEU A 17 25.47 -28.62 -16.93
CA LEU A 17 24.91 -29.02 -15.64
C LEU A 17 25.98 -29.16 -14.54
N ILE A 18 27.23 -29.45 -14.90
CA ILE A 18 28.35 -29.51 -13.94
C ILE A 18 28.79 -28.09 -13.57
N GLU A 19 28.94 -27.18 -14.53
CA GLU A 19 29.29 -25.76 -14.26
C GLU A 19 28.24 -25.07 -13.39
N GLU A 20 26.95 -25.35 -13.60
CA GLU A 20 25.86 -24.79 -12.80
C GLU A 20 25.87 -25.31 -11.34
N GLN A 21 26.25 -26.58 -11.13
CA GLN A 21 26.42 -27.17 -9.78
C GLN A 21 27.68 -26.68 -9.06
N GLU A 22 28.77 -26.39 -9.77
CA GLU A 22 29.97 -25.80 -9.16
C GLU A 22 29.74 -24.33 -8.78
N GLY A 23 29.07 -23.54 -9.63
CA GLY A 23 28.65 -22.18 -9.30
C GLY A 23 27.73 -22.13 -8.08
N ALA A 24 26.77 -23.06 -7.96
CA ALA A 24 25.90 -23.17 -6.80
C ALA A 24 26.67 -23.49 -5.49
N LYS A 25 27.73 -24.32 -5.56
CA LYS A 25 28.60 -24.60 -4.41
C LYS A 25 29.41 -23.37 -3.99
N GLU A 26 29.98 -22.62 -4.93
CA GLU A 26 30.79 -21.44 -4.63
C GLU A 26 29.94 -20.33 -3.95
N VAL A 27 28.68 -20.17 -4.38
CA VAL A 27 27.71 -19.25 -3.74
C VAL A 27 27.35 -19.73 -2.32
N ALA A 28 27.13 -21.03 -2.12
CA ALA A 28 26.82 -21.60 -0.81
C ALA A 28 28.02 -21.52 0.18
N GLU A 29 29.26 -21.58 -0.32
CA GLU A 29 30.46 -21.42 0.50
C GLU A 29 30.68 -19.95 0.90
N LYS A 30 30.51 -19.00 -0.03
CA LYS A 30 30.54 -17.56 0.27
C LYS A 30 29.46 -17.15 1.29
N ALA A 31 28.26 -17.73 1.21
CA ALA A 31 27.19 -17.49 2.19
C ALA A 31 27.58 -17.95 3.62
N LYS A 32 28.28 -19.08 3.76
CA LYS A 32 28.75 -19.58 5.07
C LYS A 32 29.80 -18.67 5.70
N THR A 33 30.72 -18.12 4.91
CA THR A 33 31.77 -17.22 5.41
C THR A 33 31.16 -15.94 5.99
N VAL A 34 30.15 -15.36 5.34
CA VAL A 34 29.45 -14.16 5.83
C VAL A 34 28.73 -14.43 7.16
N THR A 35 28.12 -15.60 7.36
CA THR A 35 27.47 -15.93 8.65
C THR A 35 28.44 -16.10 9.82
N LEU A 36 29.72 -16.43 9.57
CA LEU A 36 30.72 -16.60 10.62
C LEU A 36 31.26 -15.27 11.16
N GLU A 37 31.43 -14.25 10.30
CA GLU A 37 31.92 -12.93 10.75
C GLU A 37 30.90 -12.17 11.63
N VAL A 38 29.59 -12.36 11.39
CA VAL A 38 28.54 -11.70 12.18
C VAL A 38 28.41 -12.27 13.61
N SER A 39 28.89 -13.49 13.84
CA SER A 39 28.76 -14.18 15.14
C SER A 39 29.85 -13.80 16.16
N ALA A 40 30.84 -13.00 15.78
CA ALA A 40 32.03 -12.71 16.59
C ALA A 40 31.99 -11.34 17.32
N LYS A 41 30.89 -11.01 18.01
CA LYS A 41 30.79 -9.85 18.93
C LYS A 41 29.75 -10.06 20.04
N GLY A 42 30.16 -10.74 21.11
CA GLY A 42 29.39 -10.82 22.36
C GLY A 42 29.61 -9.59 23.26
N PRO A 43 28.65 -9.25 24.15
CA PRO A 43 28.80 -8.15 25.10
C PRO A 43 29.67 -8.57 26.30
N GLY A 44 30.59 -7.69 26.71
CA GLY A 44 31.37 -7.84 27.93
C GLY A 44 30.72 -7.12 29.11
N ASP A 45 30.57 -7.83 30.24
CA ASP A 45 29.99 -7.32 31.47
C ASP A 45 31.09 -6.87 32.45
N ALA A 46 30.90 -5.74 33.15
CA ALA A 46 31.85 -5.24 34.15
C ALA A 46 31.23 -4.21 35.10
N SER A 47 30.79 -4.66 36.28
CA SER A 47 30.42 -3.81 37.41
C SER A 47 31.58 -3.64 38.41
N THR A 48 31.81 -2.43 38.94
CA THR A 48 31.76 -2.11 40.40
C THR A 48 32.30 -0.71 40.76
N ALA A 49 31.63 -0.06 41.73
CA ALA A 49 32.06 1.02 42.66
C ALA A 49 32.95 2.20 42.17
N GLY A 50 32.73 3.47 42.54
CA GLY A 50 31.70 4.11 43.38
C GLY A 50 32.30 5.12 44.39
N SER A 51 31.88 6.40 44.38
CA SER A 51 31.92 7.30 45.56
C SER A 51 31.14 8.62 45.35
N ASN A 52 30.76 9.22 46.49
CA ASN A 52 29.93 10.42 46.71
C ASN A 52 30.35 11.72 45.97
N GLY A 53 29.36 12.61 45.77
CA GLY A 53 29.58 14.05 45.55
C GLY A 53 28.27 14.83 45.48
N GLN A 54 27.98 15.69 46.47
CA GLN A 54 26.82 16.58 46.48
C GLN A 54 27.10 17.92 45.76
N THR A 55 26.01 18.66 45.47
CA THR A 55 25.85 20.14 45.45
C THR A 55 25.60 20.89 44.12
N SER A 56 24.74 21.91 44.29
CA SER A 56 24.54 23.16 43.52
C SER A 56 24.12 23.15 42.04
N THR A 57 22.81 23.34 41.85
CA THR A 57 22.20 24.51 41.16
C THR A 57 23.11 25.45 40.34
N ALA A 58 22.77 25.67 39.06
CA ALA A 58 22.68 26.99 38.44
C ALA A 58 21.87 26.93 37.12
N GLN A 59 21.00 27.92 36.88
CA GLN A 59 20.47 28.24 35.55
C GLN A 59 21.51 29.07 34.77
N PRO A 60 21.34 29.23 33.46
CA PRO A 60 21.57 30.53 32.84
C PRO A 60 20.29 31.09 32.21
N SER A 61 20.21 32.42 32.22
CA SER A 61 19.07 33.25 31.84
C SER A 61 18.99 33.55 30.34
N VAL A 62 17.78 33.92 29.92
CA VAL A 62 17.50 34.61 28.65
C VAL A 62 18.19 35.97 28.62
N GLN A 63 18.66 36.40 27.46
CA GLN A 63 18.77 37.83 27.15
C GLN A 63 18.59 38.03 25.64
N ASP A 64 17.52 38.74 25.29
CA ASP A 64 17.30 39.34 23.98
C ASP A 64 18.14 40.62 23.85
N ASP A 65 18.49 41.02 22.62
CA ASP A 65 18.84 42.40 22.28
C ASP A 65 18.49 42.63 20.79
N GLU A 66 17.42 43.40 20.56
CA GLU A 66 17.11 44.04 19.28
C GLU A 66 17.58 45.49 19.33
N GLU A 67 18.20 46.02 18.27
CA GLU A 67 18.23 47.47 18.03
C GLU A 67 18.21 47.80 16.53
N GLU A 68 17.31 48.70 16.13
CA GLU A 68 17.16 49.21 14.77
C GLU A 68 18.07 50.43 14.50
N GLY A 69 18.37 50.71 13.22
CA GLY A 69 19.13 51.91 12.83
C GLY A 69 19.00 52.30 11.34
N GLN A 70 18.14 53.27 11.07
CA GLN A 70 18.00 54.07 9.83
C GLN A 70 19.26 54.93 9.54
N ALA A 71 19.50 55.59 8.39
CA ALA A 71 19.06 55.52 6.98
C ALA A 71 19.94 56.48 6.11
N ASP A 72 19.70 56.50 4.80
CA ASP A 72 20.02 57.56 3.80
C ASP A 72 21.47 57.87 3.33
N GLY A 73 21.56 58.23 2.03
CA GLY A 73 22.74 58.76 1.33
C GLY A 73 22.68 60.30 1.15
N PRO A 74 23.33 60.94 0.13
CA PRO A 74 23.49 60.45 -1.25
C PRO A 74 24.88 60.73 -1.92
N ALA A 75 24.92 60.60 -3.26
CA ALA A 75 26.06 60.70 -4.21
C ALA A 75 26.68 62.13 -4.36
N LEU A 76 27.71 62.45 -5.16
CA LEU A 76 28.47 61.82 -6.27
C LEU A 76 30.01 62.07 -6.04
N ASP A 77 31.01 61.92 -6.94
CA ASP A 77 31.17 61.48 -8.35
C ASP A 77 32.66 61.02 -8.58
N GLY A 78 33.08 60.72 -9.82
CA GLY A 78 34.50 60.72 -10.25
C GLY A 78 35.02 59.43 -10.91
N GLN A 79 35.10 59.43 -12.25
CA GLN A 79 35.75 58.41 -13.10
C GLN A 79 36.95 59.02 -13.86
N PRO A 80 37.79 58.25 -14.60
CA PRO A 80 38.15 56.82 -14.46
C PRO A 80 39.67 56.55 -14.61
N GLU A 81 40.15 55.37 -14.21
CA GLU A 81 41.31 54.71 -14.89
C GLU A 81 41.15 53.18 -14.93
N SER A 82 41.87 52.53 -15.85
CA SER A 82 41.47 51.24 -16.42
C SER A 82 42.40 50.06 -16.06
N ALA A 83 41.83 48.93 -15.58
CA ALA A 83 42.56 47.66 -15.52
C ALA A 83 41.68 46.37 -15.55
N LYS A 84 41.79 45.64 -16.67
CA LYS A 84 41.76 44.17 -16.79
C LYS A 84 40.55 43.38 -16.23
N LYS A 85 39.61 43.07 -17.13
CA LYS A 85 38.57 42.03 -17.00
C LYS A 85 39.14 40.66 -16.57
N LYS A 86 38.79 40.16 -15.37
CA LYS A 86 38.77 38.71 -15.07
C LYS A 86 37.37 38.14 -15.33
N LYS A 87 37.23 37.25 -16.31
CA LYS A 87 35.98 36.51 -16.58
C LYS A 87 35.61 35.66 -15.35
N LYS A 88 34.61 36.07 -14.56
CA LYS A 88 33.85 35.13 -13.71
C LYS A 88 33.13 34.16 -14.66
N LYS A 89 33.70 32.96 -14.87
CA LYS A 89 32.95 31.86 -15.50
C LYS A 89 31.77 31.56 -14.59
N ASN A 90 30.56 31.67 -15.13
CA ASN A 90 29.37 31.16 -14.46
C ASN A 90 29.62 29.71 -14.05
N ARG A 91 29.48 29.41 -12.75
CA ARG A 91 29.19 28.04 -12.32
C ARG A 91 27.84 27.71 -12.93
N THR A 92 27.84 26.97 -14.03
CA THR A 92 26.66 26.21 -14.45
C THR A 92 26.18 25.45 -13.22
N LYS A 93 24.96 25.74 -12.74
CA LYS A 93 24.29 24.86 -11.79
C LYS A 93 24.28 23.49 -12.47
N LYS A 94 25.06 22.53 -11.97
CA LYS A 94 24.86 21.12 -12.33
C LYS A 94 23.37 20.87 -12.08
N LYS A 95 22.65 20.44 -13.10
CA LYS A 95 21.29 19.94 -12.95
C LYS A 95 21.42 18.86 -11.87
N LYS A 96 20.83 19.07 -10.69
CA LYS A 96 20.93 18.08 -9.61
C LYS A 96 20.24 16.84 -10.15
N GLU A 97 21.01 15.79 -10.37
CA GLU A 97 20.51 14.53 -10.88
C GLU A 97 19.39 14.08 -9.94
N SER A 98 18.22 13.76 -10.50
CA SER A 98 17.09 13.31 -9.71
C SER A 98 17.51 12.07 -8.94
N LEU A 99 17.34 12.09 -7.62
CA LEU A 99 17.70 10.96 -6.77
C LEU A 99 16.88 9.75 -7.23
N ALA A 100 17.56 8.71 -7.72
CA ALA A 100 16.91 7.48 -8.13
C ALA A 100 16.67 6.58 -6.91
N GLN A 101 15.55 5.86 -6.90
CA GLN A 101 15.29 4.82 -5.90
C GLN A 101 16.35 3.70 -6.01
N THR A 102 16.69 3.08 -4.88
CA THR A 102 17.62 1.93 -4.84
C THR A 102 16.91 0.61 -5.17
N ASP A 103 17.71 -0.44 -5.40
CA ASP A 103 17.23 -1.82 -5.44
C ASP A 103 17.96 -2.65 -4.35
N PRO A 104 17.26 -3.20 -3.33
CA PRO A 104 15.83 -3.02 -3.05
C PRO A 104 15.48 -1.57 -2.65
N PRO A 105 14.21 -1.13 -2.75
CA PRO A 105 13.80 0.23 -2.40
C PRO A 105 14.16 0.61 -0.96
N SER A 106 14.73 1.81 -0.78
CA SER A 106 15.22 2.26 0.52
C SER A 106 15.08 3.74 0.82
N ILE A 107 14.93 4.58 -0.20
CA ILE A 107 14.87 6.03 -0.06
C ILE A 107 13.40 6.43 0.15
N PRO A 108 13.05 7.14 1.23
CA PRO A 108 11.71 7.65 1.44
C PRO A 108 11.20 8.49 0.27
N VAL A 109 9.91 8.37 -0.06
CA VAL A 109 9.34 9.05 -1.24
C VAL A 109 9.41 10.58 -1.11
N ASP A 110 9.31 11.15 0.10
CA ASP A 110 9.55 12.59 0.33
C ASP A 110 10.98 13.05 0.00
N GLU A 111 11.96 12.16 0.04
CA GLU A 111 13.36 12.47 -0.29
C GLU A 111 13.66 12.35 -1.79
N LEU A 112 12.88 11.54 -2.53
CA LEU A 112 12.90 11.48 -3.99
C LEU A 112 12.27 12.73 -4.64
N PHE A 113 11.26 13.33 -4.00
CA PHE A 113 10.53 14.51 -4.46
C PHE A 113 10.80 15.74 -3.56
N PRO A 114 12.02 16.33 -3.58
CA PRO A 114 12.39 17.43 -2.68
C PRO A 114 11.69 18.78 -2.96
N SER A 115 10.85 18.85 -4.00
CA SER A 115 9.88 19.93 -4.20
C SER A 115 8.70 19.84 -3.23
N GLY A 116 8.46 18.68 -2.62
CA GLY A 116 7.23 18.35 -1.92
C GLY A 116 6.05 18.08 -2.84
N GLU A 117 6.24 18.03 -4.16
CA GLU A 117 5.19 17.80 -5.17
C GLU A 117 5.28 16.36 -5.69
N PHE A 118 4.25 15.55 -5.49
CA PHE A 118 4.23 14.12 -5.84
C PHE A 118 3.50 13.85 -7.17
N PRO A 119 3.82 12.74 -7.88
CA PRO A 119 3.22 12.43 -9.17
C PRO A 119 1.69 12.30 -9.11
N GLU A 120 1.00 12.92 -10.07
CA GLU A 120 -0.44 12.72 -10.27
C GLU A 120 -0.72 11.29 -10.77
N GLY A 121 -1.90 10.75 -10.44
CA GLY A 121 -2.41 9.54 -11.07
C GLY A 121 -2.96 9.79 -12.48
N GLU A 122 -3.61 8.78 -13.04
CA GLU A 122 -4.28 8.90 -14.34
C GLU A 122 -5.50 9.83 -14.23
N THR A 123 -5.47 10.97 -14.92
CA THR A 123 -6.60 11.90 -14.98
C THR A 123 -7.55 11.53 -16.12
N GLN A 124 -8.81 11.27 -15.77
CA GLN A 124 -9.93 11.05 -16.70
C GLN A 124 -10.90 12.23 -16.64
N GLN A 125 -11.40 12.66 -17.80
CA GLN A 125 -12.48 13.66 -17.85
C GLN A 125 -13.81 13.00 -17.48
N TYR A 126 -14.70 13.75 -16.82
CA TYR A 126 -16.08 13.33 -16.65
C TYR A 126 -16.81 13.30 -18.01
N LYS A 127 -17.81 12.44 -18.13
CA LYS A 127 -18.63 12.29 -19.34
C LYS A 127 -19.80 13.28 -19.35
N ASP A 128 -20.45 13.37 -20.50
CA ASP A 128 -21.79 13.96 -20.66
C ASP A 128 -21.92 15.38 -20.07
N ASP A 129 -22.99 15.64 -19.33
CA ASP A 129 -23.34 16.95 -18.75
C ASP A 129 -22.36 17.46 -17.68
N ASN A 130 -21.26 16.75 -17.40
CA ASN A 130 -20.21 17.17 -16.46
C ASN A 130 -18.98 17.82 -17.13
N LEU A 131 -18.90 17.88 -18.46
CA LEU A 131 -17.75 18.45 -19.18
C LEU A 131 -17.48 19.94 -18.89
N TRP A 132 -18.51 20.72 -18.51
CA TRP A 132 -18.35 22.15 -18.16
C TRP A 132 -17.41 22.38 -16.97
N ARG A 133 -17.29 21.40 -16.07
CA ARG A 133 -16.45 21.44 -14.86
C ARG A 133 -14.98 21.74 -15.17
N LEU A 134 -14.49 21.27 -16.32
CA LEU A 134 -13.10 21.48 -16.76
C LEU A 134 -12.74 22.97 -16.94
N THR A 135 -13.72 23.79 -17.34
CA THR A 135 -13.52 25.22 -17.65
C THR A 135 -14.13 26.17 -16.63
N SER A 136 -14.97 25.67 -15.72
CA SER A 136 -15.57 26.46 -14.63
C SER A 136 -14.50 27.09 -13.73
N GLU A 137 -14.55 28.42 -13.57
CA GLU A 137 -13.64 29.15 -12.68
C GLU A 137 -13.82 28.73 -11.22
N GLU A 138 -15.06 28.53 -10.78
CA GLU A 138 -15.41 28.04 -9.44
C GLU A 138 -14.76 26.67 -9.16
N LYS A 139 -14.94 25.70 -10.07
CA LYS A 139 -14.41 24.35 -9.88
C LYS A 139 -12.88 24.34 -9.91
N ARG A 140 -12.26 25.19 -10.73
CA ARG A 140 -10.80 25.38 -10.75
C ARG A 140 -10.25 26.11 -9.54
N GLU A 141 -11.06 26.86 -8.79
CA GLU A 141 -10.64 27.45 -7.51
C GLU A 141 -10.76 26.43 -6.36
N LEU A 142 -11.84 25.66 -6.31
CA LEU A 142 -11.96 24.51 -5.38
C LEU A 142 -10.78 23.53 -5.55
N GLU A 143 -10.40 23.25 -6.80
CA GLU A 143 -9.23 22.45 -7.17
C GLU A 143 -7.90 22.98 -6.59
N ARG A 144 -7.77 24.30 -6.39
CA ARG A 144 -6.55 24.92 -5.81
C ARG A 144 -6.54 24.82 -4.30
N LEU A 145 -7.71 24.98 -3.65
CA LEU A 145 -7.85 24.89 -2.20
C LEU A 145 -7.50 23.48 -1.70
N GLU A 146 -7.94 22.46 -2.42
CA GLU A 146 -7.71 21.05 -2.08
C GLU A 146 -6.32 20.51 -2.45
N LYS A 147 -5.47 21.32 -3.10
CA LYS A 147 -4.13 20.90 -3.55
C LYS A 147 -3.26 20.23 -2.45
N PRO A 148 -3.21 20.73 -1.20
CA PRO A 148 -2.40 20.09 -0.15
C PRO A 148 -2.83 18.64 0.12
N MET A 149 -4.13 18.39 0.13
CA MET A 149 -4.71 17.06 0.36
C MET A 149 -4.42 16.13 -0.82
N TYR A 150 -4.65 16.57 -2.07
CA TYR A 150 -4.29 15.81 -3.27
C TYR A 150 -2.81 15.40 -3.27
N ASN A 151 -1.94 16.30 -2.85
CA ASN A 151 -0.51 16.05 -2.80
C ASN A 151 -0.14 15.04 -1.69
N ALA A 152 -0.79 15.11 -0.53
CA ALA A 152 -0.62 14.12 0.55
C ALA A 152 -1.04 12.70 0.10
N VAL A 153 -2.19 12.55 -0.55
CA VAL A 153 -2.65 11.23 -1.04
C VAL A 153 -1.83 10.72 -2.24
N ARG A 154 -1.29 11.61 -3.09
CA ARG A 154 -0.32 11.24 -4.14
C ARG A 154 0.99 10.70 -3.58
N ARG A 155 1.47 11.18 -2.43
CA ARG A 155 2.62 10.60 -1.71
C ARG A 155 2.33 9.16 -1.29
N ALA A 156 1.16 8.90 -0.72
CA ALA A 156 0.73 7.55 -0.35
C ALA A 156 0.67 6.62 -1.60
N ALA A 157 0.13 7.12 -2.71
CA ALA A 157 -0.03 6.37 -3.95
C ALA A 157 1.32 6.03 -4.60
N GLU A 158 2.27 6.96 -4.54
CA GLU A 158 3.63 6.74 -5.04
C GLU A 158 4.40 5.70 -4.22
N VAL A 159 4.23 5.69 -2.89
CA VAL A 159 4.73 4.57 -2.08
C VAL A 159 4.09 3.25 -2.49
N HIS A 160 2.76 3.23 -2.67
CA HIS A 160 2.05 2.02 -3.08
C HIS A 160 2.58 1.47 -4.42
N ARG A 161 2.75 2.35 -5.43
CA ARG A 161 3.38 2.01 -6.72
C ARG A 161 4.79 1.42 -6.57
N GLN A 162 5.67 2.06 -5.80
CA GLN A 162 7.04 1.58 -5.64
C GLN A 162 7.11 0.25 -4.88
N VAL A 163 6.29 0.08 -3.83
CA VAL A 163 6.20 -1.18 -3.07
C VAL A 163 5.69 -2.31 -3.94
N ARG A 164 4.54 -2.14 -4.63
CA ARG A 164 3.97 -3.23 -5.43
C ARG A 164 4.87 -3.62 -6.60
N LYS A 165 5.55 -2.66 -7.23
CA LYS A 165 6.53 -2.90 -8.30
C LYS A 165 7.70 -3.76 -7.82
N TYR A 166 8.23 -3.47 -6.63
CA TYR A 166 9.25 -4.31 -6.00
C TYR A 166 8.73 -5.71 -5.64
N MET A 167 7.57 -5.79 -4.99
CA MET A 167 6.99 -7.07 -4.58
C MET A 167 6.65 -7.98 -5.77
N ARG A 168 6.20 -7.43 -6.91
CA ARG A 168 5.99 -8.19 -8.17
C ARG A 168 7.25 -8.86 -8.69
N GLY A 169 8.44 -8.30 -8.44
CA GLY A 169 9.72 -8.92 -8.79
C GLY A 169 10.25 -9.93 -7.77
N LEU A 170 9.73 -9.90 -6.53
CA LEU A 170 10.20 -10.71 -5.41
C LEU A 170 9.34 -11.95 -5.14
N ILE A 171 8.02 -11.81 -5.28
CA ILE A 171 7.01 -12.83 -4.96
C ILE A 171 7.16 -14.04 -5.89
N LYS A 172 7.29 -15.24 -5.30
CA LYS A 172 7.49 -16.51 -6.01
C LYS A 172 7.00 -17.69 -5.17
N PRO A 173 6.68 -18.85 -5.79
CA PRO A 173 6.36 -20.07 -5.06
C PRO A 173 7.51 -20.49 -4.12
N GLY A 174 7.16 -21.14 -3.01
CA GLY A 174 8.11 -21.53 -1.96
C GLY A 174 8.36 -20.45 -0.89
N MET A 175 7.85 -19.23 -1.06
CA MET A 175 7.90 -18.19 -0.04
C MET A 175 6.85 -18.41 1.06
N LEU A 176 7.22 -18.22 2.33
CA LEU A 176 6.26 -18.19 3.43
C LEU A 176 5.41 -16.92 3.35
N MET A 177 4.10 -17.05 3.59
CA MET A 177 3.17 -15.93 3.53
C MET A 177 3.52 -14.83 4.55
N ILE A 178 4.08 -15.21 5.71
CA ILE A 178 4.49 -14.26 6.75
C ILE A 178 5.72 -13.44 6.31
N ASP A 179 6.76 -14.09 5.78
CA ASP A 179 7.97 -13.42 5.25
C ASP A 179 7.62 -12.43 4.13
N MET A 180 6.68 -12.82 3.26
CA MET A 180 6.18 -11.96 2.18
C MET A 180 5.49 -10.71 2.73
N CYS A 181 4.59 -10.86 3.70
CA CYS A 181 3.89 -9.74 4.33
C CYS A 181 4.86 -8.82 5.07
N GLU A 182 5.77 -9.38 5.88
CA GLU A 182 6.75 -8.58 6.62
C GLU A 182 7.70 -7.82 5.69
N THR A 183 8.12 -8.42 4.58
CA THR A 183 8.96 -7.74 3.57
C THR A 183 8.21 -6.57 2.92
N LEU A 184 6.97 -6.79 2.50
CA LEU A 184 6.12 -5.74 1.93
C LEU A 184 5.94 -4.59 2.90
N GLU A 185 5.48 -4.89 4.11
CA GLU A 185 5.17 -3.89 5.12
C GLU A 185 6.41 -3.11 5.58
N ASN A 186 7.56 -3.76 5.72
CA ASN A 186 8.81 -3.08 6.05
C ASN A 186 9.27 -2.16 4.91
N THR A 187 8.97 -2.52 3.66
CA THR A 187 9.18 -1.63 2.51
C THR A 187 8.23 -0.44 2.57
N VAL A 188 6.93 -0.64 2.85
CA VAL A 188 5.96 0.46 3.07
C VAL A 188 6.45 1.41 4.17
N ARG A 189 6.74 0.90 5.37
CA ARG A 189 7.16 1.71 6.53
C ARG A 189 8.39 2.57 6.25
N LYS A 190 9.32 2.04 5.45
CA LYS A 190 10.54 2.73 5.02
C LYS A 190 10.25 3.81 3.97
N LEU A 191 9.49 3.49 2.93
CA LEU A 191 9.20 4.41 1.83
C LEU A 191 8.19 5.52 2.20
N ILE A 192 7.22 5.22 3.07
CA ILE A 192 6.24 6.18 3.62
C ILE A 192 6.81 7.01 4.78
N LYS A 193 7.94 6.57 5.37
CA LYS A 193 8.55 7.17 6.57
C LYS A 193 7.57 7.12 7.76
N GLU A 194 7.28 5.89 8.23
CA GLU A 194 6.30 5.56 9.29
C GLU A 194 6.42 6.54 10.48
N ASN A 195 5.35 7.31 10.75
CA ASN A 195 5.30 8.33 11.79
C ASN A 195 3.97 8.30 12.56
N GLY A 196 3.79 7.29 13.41
CA GLY A 196 2.56 7.12 14.20
C GLY A 196 1.32 7.06 13.31
N LEU A 197 0.30 7.86 13.64
CA LEU A 197 -0.91 7.99 12.82
C LEU A 197 -0.72 8.93 11.61
N GLN A 198 0.38 9.69 11.52
CA GLN A 198 0.55 10.67 10.45
C GLN A 198 0.91 10.04 9.10
N ALA A 199 1.70 8.98 9.09
CA ALA A 199 2.12 8.32 7.86
C ALA A 199 2.41 6.85 8.15
N GLY A 200 1.90 5.94 7.32
CA GLY A 200 2.05 4.50 7.59
C GLY A 200 1.25 3.59 6.67
N ILE A 201 1.02 2.38 7.17
CA ILE A 201 0.13 1.38 6.60
C ILE A 201 -1.31 1.74 7.01
N ALA A 202 -2.25 1.70 6.07
CA ALA A 202 -3.66 2.02 6.34
C ALA A 202 -4.47 0.82 6.86
N PHE A 203 -4.15 -0.37 6.37
CA PHE A 203 -4.74 -1.63 6.76
C PHE A 203 -3.77 -2.80 6.47
N PRO A 204 -3.91 -3.96 7.12
CA PRO A 204 -2.94 -5.05 6.99
C PRO A 204 -2.86 -5.65 5.59
N THR A 205 -1.67 -6.12 5.21
CA THR A 205 -1.43 -6.80 3.94
C THR A 205 -2.29 -8.05 3.77
N GLY A 206 -3.36 -7.95 3.00
CA GLY A 206 -4.11 -9.07 2.45
C GLY A 206 -3.25 -9.87 1.47
N CYS A 207 -3.26 -11.18 1.63
CA CYS A 207 -2.56 -12.15 0.78
C CYS A 207 -3.42 -13.40 0.52
N SER A 208 -4.74 -13.17 0.38
CA SER A 208 -5.78 -14.20 0.33
C SER A 208 -5.58 -15.19 -0.82
N LEU A 209 -5.58 -16.50 -0.52
CA LEU A 209 -5.29 -17.56 -1.50
C LEU A 209 -6.57 -18.24 -2.02
N ASN A 210 -6.62 -18.48 -3.33
CA ASN A 210 -7.60 -19.34 -4.02
C ASN A 210 -9.05 -18.91 -3.79
N TRP A 211 -9.86 -19.73 -3.09
CA TRP A 211 -11.27 -19.45 -2.81
C TRP A 211 -11.48 -18.38 -1.73
N VAL A 212 -10.42 -18.03 -0.98
CA VAL A 212 -10.41 -16.89 -0.06
C VAL A 212 -10.28 -15.63 -0.91
N ALA A 213 -11.30 -14.78 -0.91
CA ALA A 213 -11.35 -13.54 -1.68
C ALA A 213 -10.54 -12.42 -0.99
N ALA A 214 -10.90 -12.10 0.25
CA ALA A 214 -10.41 -10.93 0.99
C ALA A 214 -10.16 -11.23 2.49
N HIS A 215 -9.55 -10.27 3.19
CA HIS A 215 -9.32 -10.26 4.64
C HIS A 215 -8.50 -11.42 5.23
N TRP A 216 -7.68 -12.13 4.44
CA TRP A 216 -6.70 -13.07 4.97
C TRP A 216 -5.28 -12.50 4.95
N THR A 217 -4.67 -12.48 6.13
CA THR A 217 -3.23 -12.25 6.36
C THR A 217 -2.78 -13.25 7.43
N PRO A 218 -1.57 -13.82 7.37
CA PRO A 218 -1.11 -14.80 8.35
C PRO A 218 -1.09 -14.23 9.77
N ASN A 219 -1.45 -15.06 10.74
CA ASN A 219 -1.20 -14.81 12.17
C ASN A 219 0.21 -15.33 12.54
N SER A 220 0.73 -14.90 13.70
CA SER A 220 2.01 -15.38 14.21
C SER A 220 2.01 -16.91 14.38
N GLY A 221 2.99 -17.58 13.76
CA GLY A 221 3.11 -19.04 13.76
C GLY A 221 2.46 -19.76 12.57
N ASP A 222 1.81 -19.02 11.66
CA ASP A 222 1.38 -19.53 10.36
C ASP A 222 2.57 -20.04 9.54
N LYS A 223 2.38 -21.14 8.82
CA LYS A 223 3.41 -21.83 8.01
C LYS A 223 2.97 -22.02 6.56
N THR A 224 1.94 -21.29 6.12
CA THR A 224 1.47 -21.32 4.75
C THR A 224 2.59 -20.85 3.82
N VAL A 225 2.81 -21.62 2.77
CA VAL A 225 3.81 -21.36 1.73
C VAL A 225 3.05 -21.14 0.42
N LEU A 226 3.37 -20.08 -0.30
CA LEU A 226 2.80 -19.79 -1.62
C LEU A 226 3.18 -20.89 -2.62
N GLN A 227 2.20 -21.44 -3.33
CA GLN A 227 2.38 -22.49 -4.34
C GLN A 227 2.34 -21.94 -5.77
N TYR A 228 2.72 -22.77 -6.74
CA TYR A 228 2.69 -22.41 -8.16
C TYR A 228 1.27 -22.22 -8.70
N ASP A 229 0.34 -23.06 -8.28
CA ASP A 229 -1.07 -23.05 -8.69
C ASP A 229 -1.98 -22.21 -7.77
N ASP A 230 -1.40 -21.40 -6.89
CA ASP A 230 -2.16 -20.47 -6.05
C ASP A 230 -2.57 -19.20 -6.81
N VAL A 231 -3.81 -18.76 -6.59
CA VAL A 231 -4.33 -17.45 -7.02
C VAL A 231 -4.40 -16.53 -5.80
N MET A 232 -3.36 -15.73 -5.61
CA MET A 232 -3.20 -14.83 -4.47
C MET A 232 -3.70 -13.43 -4.79
N LYS A 233 -4.56 -12.84 -3.95
CA LYS A 233 -4.84 -11.40 -3.97
C LYS A 233 -3.83 -10.71 -3.07
N LEU A 234 -3.03 -9.80 -3.60
CA LEU A 234 -2.13 -8.94 -2.83
C LEU A 234 -2.76 -7.55 -2.72
N ASP A 235 -3.10 -7.20 -1.50
CA ASP A 235 -4.00 -6.10 -1.16
C ASP A 235 -3.41 -5.38 0.06
N PHE A 236 -3.06 -4.10 -0.05
CA PHE A 236 -2.39 -3.39 1.05
C PHE A 236 -2.55 -1.87 0.97
N GLY A 237 -2.79 -1.26 2.13
CA GLY A 237 -3.05 0.17 2.19
C GLY A 237 -1.87 1.02 2.62
N THR A 238 -1.71 2.20 2.02
CA THR A 238 -0.80 3.26 2.49
C THR A 238 -1.60 4.50 2.87
N GLN A 239 -1.12 5.31 3.84
CA GLN A 239 -1.78 6.56 4.19
C GLN A 239 -0.82 7.68 4.58
N VAL A 240 -1.25 8.92 4.34
CA VAL A 240 -0.64 10.16 4.85
C VAL A 240 -1.76 11.07 5.36
N ASP A 241 -1.62 11.55 6.61
CA ASP A 241 -2.58 12.38 7.34
C ASP A 241 -4.03 11.82 7.34
N GLY A 242 -4.15 10.50 7.27
CA GLY A 242 -5.43 9.78 7.21
C GLY A 242 -6.02 9.62 5.82
N HIS A 243 -5.42 10.20 4.78
CA HIS A 243 -5.81 9.96 3.39
C HIS A 243 -5.24 8.62 2.93
N ILE A 244 -6.13 7.67 2.69
CA ILE A 244 -5.79 6.28 2.40
C ILE A 244 -5.72 6.05 0.89
N ILE A 245 -4.73 5.27 0.47
CA ILE A 245 -4.76 4.53 -0.79
C ILE A 245 -5.10 3.08 -0.48
N ASP A 246 -6.22 2.66 -1.03
CA ASP A 246 -6.67 1.29 -1.18
C ASP A 246 -6.44 0.82 -2.63
N CYS A 247 -5.77 -0.31 -2.82
CA CYS A 247 -5.31 -0.76 -4.13
C CYS A 247 -4.75 -2.19 -4.07
N ALA A 248 -5.24 -3.06 -4.94
CA ALA A 248 -4.98 -4.50 -4.90
C ALA A 248 -4.79 -5.07 -6.31
N PHE A 249 -4.04 -6.18 -6.38
CA PHE A 249 -3.86 -6.94 -7.62
C PHE A 249 -3.70 -8.43 -7.34
N THR A 250 -4.05 -9.24 -8.31
CA THR A 250 -3.86 -10.70 -8.22
C THR A 250 -2.50 -11.13 -8.76
N VAL A 251 -1.87 -12.06 -8.05
CA VAL A 251 -0.68 -12.81 -8.45
C VAL A 251 -1.08 -14.27 -8.69
N ALA A 252 -0.72 -14.80 -9.85
CA ALA A 252 -0.78 -16.23 -10.17
C ALA A 252 0.42 -16.57 -11.07
N PHE A 253 1.03 -17.74 -10.89
CA PHE A 253 2.22 -18.15 -11.66
C PHE A 253 1.89 -19.10 -12.80
N ASN A 254 0.84 -19.91 -12.64
CA ASN A 254 0.32 -20.75 -13.70
C ASN A 254 -0.50 -19.90 -14.70
N PRO A 255 -0.10 -19.80 -15.99
CA PRO A 255 -0.79 -18.97 -16.98
C PRO A 255 -2.25 -19.34 -17.23
N MET A 256 -2.70 -20.53 -16.79
CA MET A 256 -4.11 -20.94 -16.86
C MET A 256 -5.06 -19.96 -16.16
N PHE A 257 -4.58 -19.20 -15.17
CA PHE A 257 -5.38 -18.22 -14.44
C PHE A 257 -5.42 -16.85 -15.11
N ASN A 258 -4.59 -16.58 -16.13
CA ASN A 258 -4.53 -15.27 -16.78
C ASN A 258 -5.91 -14.75 -17.26
N PRO A 259 -6.79 -15.57 -17.88
CA PRO A 259 -8.13 -15.12 -18.26
C PRO A 259 -9.02 -14.72 -17.07
N LEU A 260 -8.86 -15.36 -15.91
CA LEU A 260 -9.59 -15.00 -14.68
C LEU A 260 -9.05 -13.69 -14.07
N LEU A 261 -7.75 -13.44 -14.19
CA LEU A 261 -7.14 -12.17 -13.79
C LEU A 261 -7.55 -11.03 -14.73
N GLU A 262 -7.68 -11.29 -16.02
CA GLU A 262 -8.13 -10.27 -16.99
C GLU A 262 -9.60 -9.90 -16.76
N ALA A 263 -10.47 -10.86 -16.50
CA ALA A 263 -11.88 -10.62 -16.18
C ALA A 263 -12.06 -9.65 -15.01
N SER A 264 -11.34 -9.83 -13.89
CA SER A 264 -11.37 -8.88 -12.77
C SER A 264 -10.68 -7.55 -13.09
N ARG A 265 -9.63 -7.52 -13.90
CA ARG A 265 -8.98 -6.25 -14.30
C ARG A 265 -9.88 -5.40 -15.19
N GLU A 266 -10.50 -5.98 -16.22
CA GLU A 266 -11.39 -5.26 -17.12
C GLU A 266 -12.70 -4.86 -16.43
N ALA A 267 -13.26 -5.71 -15.57
CA ALA A 267 -14.42 -5.35 -14.76
C ALA A 267 -14.11 -4.17 -13.82
N THR A 268 -12.94 -4.17 -13.16
CA THR A 268 -12.46 -3.05 -12.33
C THR A 268 -12.26 -1.78 -13.14
N ASN A 269 -11.59 -1.86 -14.30
CA ASN A 269 -11.40 -0.72 -15.19
C ASN A 269 -12.72 -0.19 -15.77
N THR A 270 -13.72 -1.05 -15.96
CA THR A 270 -15.09 -0.65 -16.32
C THR A 270 -15.75 0.09 -15.17
N GLY A 271 -15.67 -0.43 -13.95
CA GLY A 271 -16.12 0.28 -12.74
C GLY A 271 -15.50 1.67 -12.61
N ILE A 272 -14.18 1.77 -12.78
CA ILE A 272 -13.44 3.03 -12.76
C ILE A 272 -13.95 3.97 -13.84
N LYS A 273 -14.06 3.50 -15.09
CA LYS A 273 -14.50 4.29 -16.25
C LYS A 273 -15.91 4.83 -16.09
N GLU A 274 -16.83 4.03 -15.55
CA GLU A 274 -18.24 4.40 -15.35
C GLU A 274 -18.47 5.20 -14.05
N SER A 275 -17.54 5.17 -13.09
CA SER A 275 -17.59 6.03 -11.90
C SER A 275 -17.44 7.52 -12.23
N GLY A 276 -18.15 8.39 -11.51
CA GLY A 276 -18.06 9.84 -11.67
C GLY A 276 -19.09 10.59 -10.83
N ILE A 277 -18.92 11.91 -10.68
CA ILE A 277 -19.90 12.74 -9.96
C ILE A 277 -21.28 12.59 -10.61
N ASP A 278 -22.32 12.52 -9.78
CA ASP A 278 -23.73 12.30 -10.15
C ASP A 278 -24.10 10.90 -10.68
N VAL A 279 -23.13 9.99 -10.84
CA VAL A 279 -23.39 8.59 -11.24
C VAL A 279 -24.01 7.82 -10.07
N ARG A 280 -25.01 6.98 -10.36
CA ARG A 280 -25.65 6.09 -9.37
C ARG A 280 -24.80 4.85 -9.16
N LEU A 281 -24.60 4.45 -7.90
CA LEU A 281 -23.81 3.29 -7.53
C LEU A 281 -24.33 1.98 -8.19
N CYS A 282 -25.65 1.80 -8.29
CA CYS A 282 -26.26 0.66 -8.98
C CYS A 282 -25.89 0.53 -10.48
N ASP A 283 -25.62 1.65 -11.17
CA ASP A 283 -25.28 1.65 -12.59
C ASP A 283 -23.83 1.19 -12.81
N VAL A 284 -22.92 1.63 -11.92
CA VAL A 284 -21.53 1.15 -11.88
C VAL A 284 -21.51 -0.36 -11.67
N GLY A 285 -22.29 -0.88 -10.72
CA GLY A 285 -22.37 -2.34 -10.48
C GLY A 285 -23.00 -3.14 -11.61
N ALA A 286 -23.95 -2.56 -12.35
CA ALA A 286 -24.50 -3.20 -13.55
C ALA A 286 -23.45 -3.32 -14.66
N ALA A 287 -22.69 -2.25 -14.93
CA ALA A 287 -21.63 -2.25 -15.94
C ALA A 287 -20.45 -3.18 -15.57
N ILE A 288 -20.06 -3.21 -14.29
CA ILE A 288 -19.07 -4.16 -13.77
C ILE A 288 -19.52 -5.61 -14.02
N GLN A 289 -20.79 -5.93 -13.72
CA GLN A 289 -21.31 -7.30 -13.91
C GLN A 289 -21.35 -7.71 -15.38
N GLU A 290 -21.78 -6.81 -16.26
CA GLU A 290 -21.87 -7.08 -17.70
C GLU A 290 -20.52 -7.50 -18.27
N VAL A 291 -19.46 -6.76 -17.92
CA VAL A 291 -18.09 -7.10 -18.36
C VAL A 291 -17.61 -8.37 -17.66
N MET A 292 -17.76 -8.48 -16.34
CA MET A 292 -17.31 -9.65 -15.56
C MET A 292 -17.92 -10.96 -16.07
N GLU A 293 -19.24 -10.99 -16.28
CA GLU A 293 -19.99 -12.20 -16.68
C GLU A 293 -19.93 -12.49 -18.19
N SER A 294 -19.30 -11.62 -18.99
CA SER A 294 -18.97 -11.90 -20.40
C SER A 294 -17.75 -12.83 -20.57
N TYR A 295 -16.96 -13.04 -19.50
CA TYR A 295 -15.79 -13.90 -19.53
C TYR A 295 -16.13 -15.37 -19.25
N GLU A 296 -15.56 -16.27 -20.06
CA GLU A 296 -15.46 -17.70 -19.78
C GLU A 296 -13.98 -18.09 -19.62
N VAL A 297 -13.69 -19.00 -18.68
CA VAL A 297 -12.33 -19.47 -18.39
C VAL A 297 -12.28 -20.99 -18.28
N GLU A 298 -11.23 -21.61 -18.82
CA GLU A 298 -10.97 -23.04 -18.65
C GLU A 298 -9.85 -23.25 -17.62
N ILE A 299 -10.17 -23.95 -16.53
CA ILE A 299 -9.24 -24.27 -15.46
C ILE A 299 -9.32 -25.77 -15.19
N ASN A 300 -8.18 -26.48 -15.33
CA ASN A 300 -8.06 -27.93 -15.13
C ASN A 300 -9.06 -28.75 -15.98
N GLY A 301 -9.22 -28.40 -17.27
CA GLY A 301 -10.13 -29.09 -18.19
C GLY A 301 -11.62 -28.81 -17.95
N LYS A 302 -11.95 -27.81 -17.13
CA LYS A 302 -13.33 -27.42 -16.83
C LYS A 302 -13.55 -25.95 -17.17
N VAL A 303 -14.58 -25.69 -17.97
CA VAL A 303 -15.04 -24.35 -18.31
C VAL A 303 -15.93 -23.77 -17.20
N PHE A 304 -15.73 -22.49 -16.90
CA PHE A 304 -16.53 -21.70 -15.98
C PHE A 304 -16.88 -20.36 -16.63
N GLN A 305 -18.15 -19.97 -16.60
CA GLN A 305 -18.51 -18.56 -16.71
C GLN A 305 -18.03 -17.86 -15.42
N VAL A 306 -17.32 -16.75 -15.57
CA VAL A 306 -16.85 -15.92 -14.46
C VAL A 306 -18.04 -15.22 -13.80
N LYS A 307 -18.00 -15.05 -12.47
CA LYS A 307 -19.06 -14.40 -11.70
C LYS A 307 -18.48 -13.33 -10.79
N SER A 308 -19.14 -12.19 -10.70
CA SER A 308 -18.92 -11.24 -9.61
C SER A 308 -19.25 -11.89 -8.25
N VAL A 309 -18.42 -11.64 -7.24
CA VAL A 309 -18.76 -12.00 -5.85
C VAL A 309 -19.79 -11.02 -5.30
N ARG A 310 -21.08 -11.34 -5.45
CA ARG A 310 -22.22 -10.41 -5.27
C ARG A 310 -22.44 -9.81 -3.87
N ASN A 311 -21.65 -10.21 -2.88
CA ASN A 311 -21.66 -9.67 -1.52
C ASN A 311 -20.27 -9.16 -1.08
N LEU A 312 -19.42 -8.84 -2.05
CA LEU A 312 -18.31 -7.91 -1.93
C LEU A 312 -18.61 -6.67 -2.78
N ASN A 313 -18.00 -5.55 -2.44
CA ASN A 313 -18.35 -4.22 -2.88
C ASN A 313 -17.15 -3.31 -2.72
N GLY A 314 -16.83 -2.47 -3.70
CA GLY A 314 -16.00 -1.30 -3.43
C GLY A 314 -16.71 -0.32 -2.48
N HIS A 315 -16.03 0.76 -2.10
CA HIS A 315 -16.52 1.64 -1.04
C HIS A 315 -16.01 3.08 -1.14
N SER A 316 -16.75 4.02 -0.58
CA SER A 316 -16.21 5.36 -0.29
C SER A 316 -15.13 5.29 0.79
N ILE A 317 -14.08 6.08 0.67
CA ILE A 317 -12.99 6.20 1.64
C ILE A 317 -13.06 7.59 2.31
N GLY A 318 -12.79 7.66 3.61
CA GLY A 318 -12.74 8.90 4.38
C GLY A 318 -11.44 9.02 5.21
N PRO A 319 -11.15 10.20 5.79
CA PRO A 319 -9.96 10.39 6.62
C PRO A 319 -9.93 9.40 7.80
N TYR A 320 -8.90 8.55 7.86
CA TYR A 320 -8.78 7.46 8.84
C TYR A 320 -9.93 6.44 8.85
N GLN A 321 -10.71 6.36 7.77
CA GLN A 321 -11.91 5.53 7.67
C GLN A 321 -11.95 4.82 6.32
N ILE A 322 -11.53 3.55 6.31
CA ILE A 322 -11.47 2.76 5.07
C ILE A 322 -12.86 2.62 4.41
N HIS A 323 -13.89 2.34 5.20
CA HIS A 323 -15.29 2.27 4.77
C HIS A 323 -16.09 3.49 5.27
N ALA A 324 -16.23 4.53 4.44
CA ALA A 324 -16.91 5.78 4.77
C ALA A 324 -18.44 5.80 4.55
N GLY A 325 -19.04 4.63 4.30
CA GLY A 325 -20.50 4.43 4.38
C GLY A 325 -21.24 4.23 3.05
N LYS A 326 -20.69 4.63 1.90
CA LYS A 326 -21.22 4.24 0.58
C LYS A 326 -20.54 2.97 0.08
N SER A 327 -21.31 2.05 -0.49
CA SER A 327 -20.81 0.82 -1.11
C SER A 327 -21.06 0.82 -2.62
N VAL A 328 -20.01 0.61 -3.40
CA VAL A 328 -20.04 0.43 -4.86
C VAL A 328 -20.36 -1.04 -5.16
N PRO A 329 -21.55 -1.38 -5.69
CA PRO A 329 -21.87 -2.74 -6.06
C PRO A 329 -21.03 -3.22 -7.25
N ILE A 330 -20.79 -4.52 -7.32
CA ILE A 330 -20.17 -5.20 -8.47
C ILE A 330 -21.14 -6.13 -9.21
N VAL A 331 -22.43 -5.97 -8.91
CA VAL A 331 -23.59 -6.64 -9.53
C VAL A 331 -24.69 -5.62 -9.78
N LYS A 332 -25.54 -5.85 -10.78
CA LYS A 332 -26.71 -5.02 -11.04
C LYS A 332 -27.71 -5.04 -9.88
N GLY A 333 -28.37 -3.91 -9.66
CA GLY A 333 -29.21 -3.67 -8.49
C GLY A 333 -28.45 -2.88 -7.42
N GLY A 334 -28.90 -2.95 -6.18
CA GLY A 334 -28.41 -2.07 -5.11
C GLY A 334 -29.08 -0.68 -5.13
N GLU A 335 -28.44 0.27 -4.47
CA GLU A 335 -29.01 1.60 -4.23
C GLU A 335 -28.80 2.57 -5.40
N GLN A 336 -29.75 3.50 -5.58
CA GLN A 336 -29.62 4.62 -6.50
C GLN A 336 -28.87 5.84 -5.90
N THR A 337 -28.25 5.65 -4.73
CA THR A 337 -27.32 6.58 -4.10
C THR A 337 -26.25 7.00 -5.11
N LYS A 338 -25.90 8.29 -5.13
CA LYS A 338 -24.96 8.87 -6.10
C LYS A 338 -23.56 9.05 -5.51
N MET A 339 -22.58 9.02 -6.39
CA MET A 339 -21.23 9.52 -6.15
C MET A 339 -21.22 11.06 -6.19
N GLU A 340 -20.50 11.69 -5.26
CA GLU A 340 -20.48 13.14 -5.04
C GLU A 340 -19.08 13.75 -5.26
N GLU A 341 -19.03 15.07 -5.38
CA GLU A 341 -17.78 15.83 -5.55
C GLU A 341 -16.90 15.76 -4.31
N GLY A 342 -15.60 15.54 -4.49
CA GLY A 342 -14.61 15.43 -3.41
C GLY A 342 -14.51 14.04 -2.77
N GLU A 343 -15.39 13.10 -3.11
CA GLU A 343 -15.34 11.74 -2.55
C GLU A 343 -14.17 10.92 -3.12
N PHE A 344 -13.55 10.14 -2.23
CA PHE A 344 -12.66 9.04 -2.59
C PHE A 344 -13.45 7.75 -2.68
N PHE A 345 -13.10 6.88 -3.63
CA PHE A 345 -13.66 5.53 -3.73
C PHE A 345 -12.57 4.49 -4.00
N ALA A 346 -12.60 3.41 -3.22
CA ALA A 346 -12.09 2.11 -3.62
C ALA A 346 -13.00 1.54 -4.72
N ILE A 347 -12.47 1.37 -5.92
CA ILE A 347 -13.14 0.62 -7.00
C ILE A 347 -12.43 -0.72 -7.14
N GLU A 348 -12.98 -1.72 -6.48
CA GLU A 348 -12.53 -3.12 -6.51
C GLU A 348 -13.58 -4.04 -7.12
N THR A 349 -13.13 -5.12 -7.77
CA THR A 349 -14.03 -6.19 -8.24
C THR A 349 -13.42 -7.57 -8.04
N PHE A 350 -14.29 -8.56 -7.76
CA PHE A 350 -13.90 -9.93 -7.46
C PHE A 350 -14.49 -10.91 -8.45
N ALA A 351 -13.64 -11.53 -9.27
CA ALA A 351 -14.01 -12.57 -10.23
C ALA A 351 -13.90 -13.95 -9.57
N SER A 352 -14.98 -14.74 -9.56
CA SER A 352 -15.04 -16.07 -8.94
C SER A 352 -15.49 -17.16 -9.92
N THR A 353 -14.85 -18.32 -9.87
CA THR A 353 -15.31 -19.57 -10.52
C THR A 353 -16.29 -20.38 -9.65
N GLY A 354 -16.58 -19.90 -8.44
CA GLY A 354 -17.40 -20.58 -7.44
C GLY A 354 -18.90 -20.22 -7.52
N LYS A 355 -19.48 -19.88 -6.38
CA LYS A 355 -20.88 -19.43 -6.25
C LYS A 355 -21.05 -17.93 -6.45
N GLY A 356 -19.95 -17.18 -6.58
CA GLY A 356 -19.98 -15.71 -6.61
C GLY A 356 -20.57 -15.15 -5.32
N TYR A 357 -20.25 -15.77 -4.17
CA TYR A 357 -20.74 -15.37 -2.86
C TYR A 357 -19.79 -15.86 -1.76
N VAL A 358 -19.30 -14.95 -0.93
CA VAL A 358 -18.36 -15.24 0.17
C VAL A 358 -19.07 -15.40 1.51
N ARG A 359 -18.44 -16.16 2.41
CA ARG A 359 -18.81 -16.33 3.82
C ARG A 359 -17.56 -16.18 4.69
N GLU A 360 -17.75 -15.78 5.93
CA GLU A 360 -16.70 -15.81 6.93
C GLU A 360 -16.24 -17.26 7.17
N ASP A 361 -14.94 -17.51 7.08
CA ASP A 361 -14.29 -18.79 7.40
C ASP A 361 -12.83 -18.54 7.85
N LEU A 362 -12.13 -19.58 8.29
CA LEU A 362 -10.74 -19.55 8.77
C LEU A 362 -10.54 -18.69 10.04
N GLU A 363 -9.29 -18.51 10.47
CA GLU A 363 -8.99 -17.71 11.65
C GLU A 363 -8.97 -16.20 11.35
N CYS A 364 -9.74 -15.42 12.11
CA CYS A 364 -9.78 -13.96 12.00
C CYS A 364 -8.44 -13.31 12.38
N SER A 365 -7.77 -12.70 11.41
CA SER A 365 -6.53 -11.93 11.61
C SER A 365 -6.70 -10.42 11.55
N HIS A 366 -7.71 -9.89 10.82
CA HIS A 366 -7.99 -8.45 10.72
C HIS A 366 -8.99 -7.97 11.77
N TYR A 367 -8.77 -6.76 12.28
CA TYR A 367 -9.59 -6.07 13.27
C TYR A 367 -9.54 -4.57 13.00
N MET A 368 -10.62 -3.85 13.25
CA MET A 368 -10.65 -2.39 13.16
C MET A 368 -11.49 -1.83 14.29
N LYS A 369 -11.13 -0.66 14.83
CA LYS A 369 -12.01 0.02 15.78
C LYS A 369 -13.25 0.52 15.03
N ASN A 370 -14.45 0.30 15.58
CA ASN A 370 -15.66 0.87 15.00
C ASN A 370 -15.57 2.41 15.08
N PHE A 371 -15.71 3.09 13.95
CA PHE A 371 -15.48 4.53 13.80
C PHE A 371 -16.41 5.35 14.70
N ASP A 372 -17.69 4.98 14.72
CA ASP A 372 -18.74 5.66 15.50
C ASP A 372 -18.84 5.19 16.97
N ALA A 373 -17.93 4.32 17.42
CA ALA A 373 -17.95 3.80 18.79
C ALA A 373 -17.60 4.89 19.82
N GLY A 374 -18.63 5.38 20.51
CA GLY A 374 -18.51 6.25 21.67
C GLY A 374 -17.79 5.60 22.86
N HIS A 375 -17.67 6.33 23.97
CA HIS A 375 -16.99 5.81 25.16
C HIS A 375 -17.78 4.68 25.84
N ILE A 376 -17.21 3.46 25.83
CA ILE A 376 -17.79 2.28 26.47
C ILE A 376 -16.95 1.89 27.71
N PRO A 377 -17.53 1.93 28.94
CA PRO A 377 -16.81 1.62 30.17
C PRO A 377 -16.38 0.15 30.29
N LEU A 378 -15.11 -0.13 29.98
CA LEU A 378 -14.52 -1.47 30.14
C LEU A 378 -14.31 -1.83 31.61
N ARG A 379 -14.51 -3.11 31.95
CA ARG A 379 -14.22 -3.65 33.30
C ARG A 379 -12.87 -4.37 33.39
N LEU A 380 -12.44 -5.06 32.32
CA LEU A 380 -11.20 -5.82 32.31
C LEU A 380 -9.97 -4.91 32.15
N PRO A 381 -8.97 -4.91 33.06
CA PRO A 381 -7.79 -4.05 32.94
C PRO A 381 -6.99 -4.26 31.66
N ARG A 382 -6.83 -5.50 31.20
CA ARG A 382 -6.15 -5.80 29.92
C ARG A 382 -6.91 -5.28 28.69
N ALA A 383 -8.24 -5.27 28.73
CA ALA A 383 -9.03 -4.68 27.63
C ALA A 383 -8.84 -3.15 27.58
N LYS A 384 -8.78 -2.47 28.73
CA LYS A 384 -8.43 -1.05 28.80
C LYS A 384 -7.04 -0.77 28.23
N GLN A 385 -6.04 -1.54 28.67
CA GLN A 385 -4.67 -1.41 28.18
C GLN A 385 -4.59 -1.60 26.66
N LEU A 386 -5.16 -2.70 26.15
CA LEU A 386 -5.17 -2.99 24.72
C LEU A 386 -5.90 -1.92 23.91
N LEU A 387 -7.01 -1.37 24.42
CA LEU A 387 -7.72 -0.26 23.75
C LEU A 387 -6.87 1.02 23.73
N THR A 388 -6.11 1.33 24.79
CA THR A 388 -5.14 2.43 24.78
C THR A 388 -4.07 2.21 23.72
N THR A 389 -3.55 0.98 23.60
CA THR A 389 -2.59 0.60 22.56
C THR A 389 -3.18 0.78 21.15
N ILE A 390 -4.40 0.28 20.91
CA ILE A 390 -5.11 0.42 19.63
C ILE A 390 -5.33 1.90 19.28
N ASN A 391 -5.87 2.70 20.20
CA ASN A 391 -6.10 4.13 19.98
C ASN A 391 -4.80 4.88 19.65
N LYS A 392 -3.68 4.51 20.28
CA LYS A 392 -2.38 5.16 20.07
C LYS A 392 -1.73 4.78 18.74
N HIS A 393 -1.84 3.52 18.32
CA HIS A 393 -1.08 2.98 17.19
C HIS A 393 -1.88 2.87 15.88
N PHE A 394 -3.20 2.73 15.96
CA PHE A 394 -4.08 2.53 14.79
C PHE A 394 -5.26 3.51 14.77
N SER A 395 -5.74 3.97 15.92
CA SER A 395 -6.96 4.78 16.06
C SER A 395 -8.18 4.04 15.46
N THR A 396 -8.63 4.45 14.26
CA THR A 396 -9.71 3.85 13.48
C THR A 396 -9.23 3.12 12.23
N LEU A 397 -7.92 3.13 11.94
CA LEU A 397 -7.31 2.29 10.90
C LEU A 397 -7.38 0.81 11.29
N ALA A 398 -7.41 -0.07 10.29
CA ALA A 398 -7.42 -1.51 10.51
C ALA A 398 -6.02 -2.01 10.92
N PHE A 399 -5.99 -3.07 11.73
CA PHE A 399 -4.77 -3.71 12.21
C PHE A 399 -4.95 -5.23 12.23
N CYS A 400 -3.84 -5.96 12.34
CA CYS A 400 -3.85 -7.41 12.50
C CYS A 400 -3.10 -7.84 13.77
N ARG A 401 -3.22 -9.13 14.11
CA ARG A 401 -2.53 -9.72 15.27
C ARG A 401 -1.01 -9.52 15.22
N ARG A 402 -0.38 -9.72 14.04
CA ARG A 402 1.06 -9.46 13.84
C ARG A 402 1.47 -8.03 14.20
N TYR A 403 0.58 -7.04 14.06
CA TYR A 403 0.91 -5.64 14.39
C TYR A 403 0.88 -5.40 15.90
N LEU A 404 -0.02 -6.08 16.61
CA LEU A 404 -0.01 -6.13 18.08
C LEU A 404 1.26 -6.84 18.58
N ASP A 405 1.63 -7.97 17.96
CA ASP A 405 2.85 -8.71 18.30
C ASP A 405 4.11 -7.84 18.07
N ARG A 406 4.22 -7.13 16.93
CA ARG A 406 5.33 -6.22 16.61
C ARG A 406 5.52 -5.11 17.64
N ILE A 407 4.44 -4.56 18.21
CA ILE A 407 4.51 -3.50 19.23
C ILE A 407 4.64 -4.03 20.67
N GLY A 408 4.82 -5.36 20.84
CA GLY A 408 5.13 -6.00 22.12
C GLY A 408 3.91 -6.40 22.95
N GLU A 409 2.70 -6.31 22.41
CA GLU A 409 1.52 -6.87 23.09
C GLU A 409 1.61 -8.41 23.11
N SER A 410 1.22 -9.01 24.23
CA SER A 410 1.21 -10.48 24.35
C SER A 410 0.04 -10.97 25.22
N LYS A 411 -0.43 -12.20 24.96
CA LYS A 411 -1.58 -12.81 25.66
C LYS A 411 -2.86 -11.95 25.61
N TYR A 412 -3.00 -11.13 24.55
CA TYR A 412 -4.06 -10.15 24.38
C TYR A 412 -5.37 -10.72 23.80
N LEU A 413 -5.39 -11.94 23.26
CA LEU A 413 -6.56 -12.48 22.54
C LEU A 413 -7.88 -12.42 23.32
N MET A 414 -7.87 -12.68 24.62
CA MET A 414 -9.07 -12.55 25.48
C MET A 414 -9.51 -11.09 25.67
N ALA A 415 -8.55 -10.16 25.73
CA ALA A 415 -8.83 -8.73 25.79
C ALA A 415 -9.37 -8.21 24.45
N LEU A 416 -8.79 -8.65 23.32
CA LEU A 416 -9.26 -8.35 21.98
C LEU A 416 -10.68 -8.88 21.75
N LYS A 417 -10.94 -10.15 22.11
CA LYS A 417 -12.30 -10.71 22.08
C LYS A 417 -13.26 -9.87 22.91
N ASN A 418 -12.87 -9.43 24.12
CA ASN A 418 -13.74 -8.57 24.92
C ASN A 418 -14.03 -7.22 24.27
N LEU A 419 -13.07 -6.61 23.56
CA LEU A 419 -13.31 -5.39 22.78
C LEU A 419 -14.29 -5.62 21.61
N CYS A 420 -14.25 -6.81 21.00
CA CYS A 420 -15.22 -7.23 19.99
C CYS A 420 -16.61 -7.48 20.57
N ASP A 421 -16.70 -8.24 21.67
CA ASP A 421 -17.97 -8.59 22.33
C ASP A 421 -18.76 -7.36 22.80
N VAL A 422 -18.09 -6.22 23.05
CA VAL A 422 -18.72 -4.95 23.44
C VAL A 422 -18.82 -3.93 22.29
N GLY A 423 -18.47 -4.30 21.06
CA GLY A 423 -18.65 -3.46 19.87
C GLY A 423 -17.69 -2.26 19.71
N ILE A 424 -16.59 -2.20 20.48
CA ILE A 424 -15.55 -1.17 20.31
C ILE A 424 -14.65 -1.50 19.10
N VAL A 425 -14.34 -2.79 18.93
CA VAL A 425 -13.56 -3.31 17.81
C VAL A 425 -14.46 -4.25 17.00
N GLN A 426 -14.38 -4.20 15.69
CA GLN A 426 -15.04 -5.12 14.78
C GLN A 426 -14.00 -6.13 14.26
N PRO A 427 -14.23 -7.45 14.38
CA PRO A 427 -13.44 -8.45 13.66
C PRO A 427 -13.81 -8.47 12.17
N TYR A 428 -12.80 -8.67 11.32
CA TYR A 428 -12.95 -8.85 9.87
C TYR A 428 -12.34 -10.21 9.49
N PRO A 429 -13.09 -11.32 9.61
CA PRO A 429 -12.58 -12.63 9.25
C PRO A 429 -12.40 -12.79 7.74
N PRO A 430 -11.55 -13.73 7.29
CA PRO A 430 -11.39 -14.08 5.88
C PRO A 430 -12.70 -14.39 5.17
N LEU A 431 -12.88 -13.82 3.98
CA LEU A 431 -14.11 -13.93 3.20
C LEU A 431 -13.92 -14.94 2.07
N CYS A 432 -14.62 -16.08 2.17
CA CYS A 432 -14.36 -17.29 1.39
C CYS A 432 -15.55 -17.71 0.52
N ASP A 433 -15.34 -17.91 -0.79
CA ASP A 433 -16.28 -18.66 -1.64
C ASP A 433 -16.07 -20.18 -1.40
N THR A 434 -16.64 -21.01 -2.26
CA THR A 434 -16.70 -22.46 -2.15
C THR A 434 -15.31 -23.05 -2.33
N LYS A 435 -14.77 -23.72 -1.31
CA LYS A 435 -13.47 -24.41 -1.36
C LYS A 435 -13.28 -25.20 -2.65
N GLY A 436 -12.17 -24.93 -3.34
CA GLY A 436 -11.86 -25.46 -4.67
C GLY A 436 -12.27 -24.56 -5.84
N SER A 437 -12.92 -23.42 -5.60
CA SER A 437 -12.98 -22.31 -6.56
C SER A 437 -11.72 -21.44 -6.49
N TYR A 438 -11.60 -20.54 -7.47
CA TYR A 438 -10.57 -19.53 -7.54
C TYR A 438 -11.23 -18.16 -7.57
N VAL A 439 -10.66 -17.20 -6.85
CA VAL A 439 -11.06 -15.79 -6.85
C VAL A 439 -9.86 -14.92 -7.20
N SER A 440 -10.04 -13.95 -8.10
CA SER A 440 -9.09 -12.86 -8.38
C SER A 440 -9.73 -11.49 -8.08
N GLN A 441 -8.91 -10.51 -7.72
CA GLN A 441 -9.24 -9.11 -7.41
C GLN A 441 -8.31 -8.18 -8.20
N PHE A 442 -8.85 -7.04 -8.62
CA PHE A 442 -8.08 -5.85 -8.99
C PHE A 442 -8.78 -4.64 -8.39
N GLU A 443 -8.03 -3.60 -8.07
CA GLU A 443 -8.57 -2.42 -7.39
C GLU A 443 -7.75 -1.15 -7.62
N HIS A 444 -8.45 -0.01 -7.67
CA HIS A 444 -7.84 1.30 -7.49
C HIS A 444 -8.69 2.23 -6.62
N THR A 445 -8.03 2.96 -5.72
CA THR A 445 -8.53 4.26 -5.25
C THR A 445 -8.63 5.24 -6.42
N ILE A 446 -9.81 5.86 -6.54
CA ILE A 446 -10.09 7.04 -7.37
C ILE A 446 -10.47 8.23 -6.49
N LEU A 447 -10.28 9.44 -7.00
CA LEU A 447 -10.73 10.69 -6.40
C LEU A 447 -11.61 11.47 -7.38
N LEU A 448 -12.81 11.85 -6.94
CA LEU A 448 -13.77 12.62 -7.71
C LEU A 448 -13.55 14.12 -7.53
N ARG A 449 -12.43 14.62 -8.09
CA ARG A 449 -12.01 16.03 -8.01
C ARG A 449 -13.05 16.95 -8.68
N PRO A 450 -13.15 18.24 -8.31
CA PRO A 450 -14.11 19.18 -8.88
C PRO A 450 -14.05 19.29 -10.42
N THR A 451 -12.85 19.22 -11.00
CA THR A 451 -12.63 19.40 -12.46
C THR A 451 -12.45 18.10 -13.25
N CYS A 452 -12.07 16.99 -12.60
CA CYS A 452 -11.79 15.70 -13.25
C CYS A 452 -11.88 14.53 -12.26
N LYS A 453 -11.77 13.30 -12.76
CA LYS A 453 -11.57 12.10 -11.95
C LYS A 453 -10.09 11.71 -12.00
N GLU A 454 -9.45 11.45 -10.87
CA GLU A 454 -8.06 10.96 -10.82
C GLU A 454 -8.03 9.52 -10.30
N VAL A 455 -7.55 8.58 -11.11
CA VAL A 455 -7.22 7.21 -10.69
C VAL A 455 -5.85 7.28 -10.01
N ILE A 456 -5.86 7.79 -8.78
CA ILE A 456 -4.66 8.23 -8.07
C ILE A 456 -3.63 7.13 -7.82
N SER A 457 -4.11 5.89 -7.70
CA SER A 457 -3.30 4.68 -7.49
C SER A 457 -2.87 3.96 -8.79
N ARG A 458 -3.24 4.46 -9.97
CA ARG A 458 -2.81 3.89 -11.27
C ARG A 458 -1.28 3.89 -11.38
N GLY A 459 -0.71 2.87 -12.03
CA GLY A 459 0.72 2.78 -12.32
C GLY A 459 1.02 2.34 -13.76
N ASP A 460 2.25 1.91 -14.00
CA ASP A 460 2.68 1.29 -15.26
C ASP A 460 2.37 -0.22 -15.33
N ASP A 461 1.83 -0.79 -14.25
CA ASP A 461 1.65 -2.22 -14.02
C ASP A 461 0.19 -2.70 -14.09
N TYR A 462 -0.76 -1.86 -13.64
CA TYR A 462 -2.20 -2.01 -13.85
C TYR A 462 -2.94 -0.68 -13.58
#